data_AF-X0PJB6-F1
#
_entry.id   AF-X0PJB6-F1
#
_cell.length_a   1.000
_cell.length_b   1.000
_cell.length_c   1.000
_cell.angle_alpha   90.00
_cell.angle_beta   90.00
_cell.angle_gamma   90.00
#
_symmetry.space_group_name_H-M   'P 1'
#
loop_
_entity.id
_entity.type
_entity.pdbx_description
1 polymer ?
#
loop_
_entity_poly.entity_id
_entity_poly.type
_entity_poly.pdbx_seq_one_letter_code
_entity_poly.pdbx_strand_id
1 'polypeptide(L)'
;MDSPFNRSTIIAGVKRLSDVDVSDDTLNDLIDIAYGLIKPLNIPINDSFVWTQAVKMKVLSLIWINSDLGKGILVDNLKDLHTEYNGNAVNQWEKLLNELLSRYGYSGWRVKLG
;
A
#
# COMPACT_ATOMS: atom_id res chain seq x y z
N MET A 1 -3.36 -9.76 18.41
CA MET A 1 -3.34 -8.29 18.55
C MET A 1 -4.36 -7.79 17.56
N ASP A 2 -5.46 -7.18 18.02
CA ASP A 2 -6.51 -6.72 17.11
C ASP A 2 -5.92 -5.63 16.20
N SER A 3 -6.01 -5.84 14.88
CA SER A 3 -5.56 -4.87 13.89
C SER A 3 -6.44 -3.62 13.94
N PRO A 4 -5.90 -2.40 13.74
CA PRO A 4 -6.70 -1.17 13.72
C PRO A 4 -7.56 -1.03 12.45
N PHE A 5 -7.72 -2.10 11.68
CA PHE A 5 -8.45 -2.13 10.41
C PHE A 5 -9.27 -3.41 10.31
N ASN A 6 -10.30 -3.35 9.46
CA ASN A 6 -11.14 -4.51 9.15
C ASN A 6 -10.60 -5.26 7.93
N ARG A 7 -10.05 -6.46 8.15
CA ARG A 7 -9.51 -7.33 7.08
C ARG A 7 -10.53 -7.69 6.01
N SER A 8 -11.75 -8.07 6.37
CA SER A 8 -12.76 -8.47 5.38
C SER A 8 -13.15 -7.31 4.48
N THR A 9 -13.18 -6.10 5.02
CA THR A 9 -13.41 -4.86 4.25
C THR A 9 -12.26 -4.58 3.28
N ILE A 10 -11.01 -4.83 3.69
CA ILE A 10 -9.85 -4.70 2.80
C ILE A 10 -9.92 -5.74 1.68
N ILE A 11 -10.10 -7.02 1.99
CA ILE A 11 -10.17 -8.12 1.01
C ILE A 11 -11.26 -7.83 -0.03
N ALA A 12 -12.48 -7.53 0.41
CA ALA A 12 -13.58 -7.20 -0.50
C ALA A 12 -13.28 -5.97 -1.35
N GLY A 13 -12.63 -4.95 -0.77
CA GLY A 13 -12.20 -3.76 -1.48
C GLY A 13 -11.11 -4.01 -2.52
N VAL A 14 -10.13 -4.86 -2.20
CA VAL A 14 -9.04 -5.23 -3.12
C VAL A 14 -9.60 -6.04 -4.28
N LYS A 15 -10.41 -7.07 -4.03
CA LYS A 15 -11.05 -7.88 -5.07
C LYS A 15 -11.94 -7.06 -6.02
N ARG A 16 -12.55 -5.99 -5.53
CA ARG A 16 -13.36 -5.08 -6.35
C ARG A 16 -12.53 -4.16 -7.25
N LEU A 17 -11.30 -3.82 -6.83
CA LEU A 17 -10.47 -2.79 -7.47
C LEU A 17 -9.26 -3.36 -8.23
N SER A 18 -8.92 -4.62 -8.01
CA SER A 18 -7.85 -5.30 -8.70
C SER A 18 -8.39 -6.01 -9.93
N ASP A 19 -7.69 -5.86 -11.06
CA ASP A 19 -7.95 -6.63 -12.28
C ASP A 19 -7.29 -8.03 -12.25
N VAL A 20 -6.61 -8.37 -11.15
CA VAL A 20 -5.92 -9.65 -10.96
C VAL A 20 -6.71 -10.48 -9.95
N ASP A 21 -7.00 -11.73 -10.31
CA ASP A 21 -7.59 -12.69 -9.38
C ASP A 21 -6.52 -13.18 -8.40
N VAL A 22 -6.67 -12.84 -7.12
CA VAL A 22 -5.74 -13.16 -6.05
C VAL A 22 -6.50 -13.89 -4.94
N SER A 23 -5.96 -15.02 -4.49
CA SER A 23 -6.57 -15.84 -3.45
C SER A 23 -6.70 -15.09 -2.12
N ASP A 24 -7.69 -15.45 -1.29
CA ASP A 24 -7.87 -14.82 0.02
C ASP A 24 -6.67 -15.06 0.95
N ASP A 25 -6.00 -16.21 0.85
CA ASP A 25 -4.79 -16.51 1.62
C ASP A 25 -3.65 -15.55 1.23
N THR A 26 -3.40 -15.39 -0.07
CA THR A 26 -2.40 -14.43 -0.57
C THR A 26 -2.75 -12.99 -0.17
N LEU A 27 -4.04 -12.62 -0.21
CA LEU A 27 -4.48 -11.30 0.23
C LEU A 27 -4.25 -11.08 1.73
N ASN A 28 -4.45 -12.10 2.57
CA ASN A 28 -4.17 -12.00 4.00
C ASN A 28 -2.68 -11.78 4.28
N ASP A 29 -1.80 -12.49 3.58
CA ASP A 29 -0.35 -12.30 3.68
C ASP A 29 0.05 -10.88 3.23
N LEU A 30 -0.51 -10.41 2.11
CA LEU A 30 -0.27 -9.06 1.61
C LEU A 30 -0.78 -7.98 2.56
N ILE A 31 -1.90 -8.21 3.25
CA ILE A 31 -2.42 -7.30 4.29
C ILE A 31 -1.43 -7.16 5.44
N ASP A 32 -0.78 -8.25 5.86
CA ASP A 32 0.21 -8.21 6.93
C ASP A 32 1.46 -7.43 6.53
N ILE A 33 1.94 -7.66 5.31
CA ILE A 33 3.06 -6.91 4.72
C ILE A 33 2.71 -5.42 4.60
N ALA A 34 1.53 -5.12 4.04
CA ALA A 34 1.02 -3.76 3.90
C ALA A 34 0.88 -3.06 5.24
N TYR A 35 0.35 -3.72 6.27
CA TYR A 35 0.28 -3.17 7.61
C TYR A 35 1.67 -2.88 8.15
N GLY A 36 2.64 -3.79 8.02
CA GLY A 36 4.02 -3.57 8.43
C GLY A 36 4.69 -2.38 7.72
N LEU A 37 4.28 -2.08 6.49
CA LEU A 37 4.74 -0.93 5.71
C LEU A 37 4.11 0.40 6.14
N ILE A 38 2.83 0.38 6.52
CA ILE A 38 2.07 1.56 6.94
C ILE A 38 2.27 1.87 8.43
N LYS A 39 2.55 0.86 9.27
CA LYS A 39 2.78 0.98 10.72
C LYS A 39 3.65 2.18 11.14
N PRO A 40 4.77 2.49 10.45
CA PRO A 40 5.61 3.63 10.80
C PRO A 40 5.00 5.03 10.57
N LEU A 41 3.84 5.15 9.91
CA LEU A 41 3.26 6.42 9.46
C LEU A 41 2.52 7.24 10.54
N ASN A 42 2.73 6.97 11.83
CA ASN A 42 2.12 7.71 12.95
C ASN A 42 0.57 7.90 12.86
N ILE A 43 -0.13 7.04 12.13
CA ILE A 43 -1.59 7.05 12.06
C ILE A 43 -2.13 6.59 13.42
N PRO A 44 -2.98 7.38 14.10
CA PRO A 44 -3.58 6.99 15.37
C PRO A 44 -4.31 5.64 15.27
N ILE A 45 -4.14 4.76 16.25
CA ILE A 45 -4.74 3.40 16.25
C ILE A 45 -6.28 3.45 16.21
N ASN A 46 -6.87 4.52 16.72
CA ASN A 46 -8.32 4.73 16.73
C ASN A 46 -8.87 5.26 15.39
N ASP A 47 -8.03 5.67 14.44
CA ASP A 47 -8.45 6.10 13.09
C ASP A 47 -8.61 4.89 12.17
N SER A 48 -9.59 4.05 12.49
CA SER A 48 -9.82 2.78 11.79
C SER A 48 -10.17 2.96 10.31
N PHE A 49 -10.76 4.11 9.96
CA PHE A 49 -11.04 4.47 8.60
C PHE A 49 -9.75 4.66 7.80
N VAL A 50 -8.83 5.51 8.27
CA VAL A 50 -7.58 5.78 7.55
C VAL A 50 -6.70 4.53 7.52
N TRP A 51 -6.64 3.75 8.61
CA TRP A 51 -5.96 2.45 8.60
C TRP A 51 -6.50 1.51 7.51
N THR A 52 -7.83 1.37 7.43
CA THR A 52 -8.47 0.49 6.45
C THR A 52 -8.19 0.95 5.02
N GLN A 53 -8.27 2.25 4.74
CA GLN A 53 -7.99 2.78 3.41
C GLN A 53 -6.50 2.68 3.04
N ALA A 54 -5.60 3.02 3.96
CA ALA A 54 -4.17 3.01 3.73
C ALA A 54 -3.64 1.59 3.47
N VAL A 55 -4.05 0.61 4.29
CA VAL A 55 -3.66 -0.79 4.09
C VAL A 55 -4.22 -1.33 2.78
N LYS A 56 -5.49 -1.03 2.44
CA LYS A 56 -6.09 -1.42 1.16
C LYS A 56 -5.32 -0.86 -0.04
N MET A 57 -5.00 0.43 -0.04
CA MET A 57 -4.23 1.07 -1.11
C MET A 57 -2.83 0.46 -1.21
N LYS A 58 -2.19 0.14 -0.09
CA LYS A 58 -0.88 -0.49 -0.09
C LYS A 58 -0.91 -1.93 -0.62
N VAL A 59 -1.95 -2.72 -0.31
CA VAL A 59 -2.15 -4.05 -0.91
C VAL A 59 -2.31 -3.95 -2.43
N LEU A 60 -3.15 -3.03 -2.92
CA LEU A 60 -3.33 -2.80 -4.35
C LEU A 60 -2.04 -2.37 -5.05
N SER A 61 -1.22 -1.54 -4.40
CA SER A 61 0.12 -1.19 -4.86
C SER A 61 1.04 -2.41 -4.99
N LEU A 62 1.07 -3.28 -3.98
CA LEU A 62 1.88 -4.50 -3.99
C LEU A 62 1.44 -5.48 -5.09
N ILE A 63 0.13 -5.61 -5.34
CA ILE A 63 -0.40 -6.41 -6.45
C ILE A 63 0.05 -5.81 -7.79
N TRP A 64 -0.06 -4.48 -7.94
CA TRP A 64 0.30 -3.79 -9.17
C TRP A 64 1.80 -3.92 -9.50
N ILE A 65 2.69 -3.79 -8.52
CA ILE A 65 4.15 -3.97 -8.72
C ILE A 65 4.48 -5.39 -9.19
N ASN A 66 3.76 -6.39 -8.69
CA ASN A 66 3.96 -7.79 -9.09
C ASN A 66 3.22 -8.17 -10.40
N SER A 67 2.41 -7.27 -10.95
CA SER A 67 1.74 -7.47 -12.25
C SER A 67 2.72 -7.29 -13.41
N ASP A 68 2.35 -7.76 -14.62
CA ASP A 68 3.16 -7.58 -15.82
C ASP A 68 3.42 -6.10 -16.17
N LEU A 69 2.59 -5.17 -15.68
CA LEU A 69 2.80 -3.71 -15.80
C LEU A 69 3.86 -3.18 -14.82
N GLY A 70 4.10 -3.88 -13.71
CA GLY A 70 5.09 -3.53 -12.67
C GLY A 70 6.42 -4.29 -12.77
N LYS A 71 6.46 -5.40 -13.53
CA LYS A 71 7.69 -6.17 -13.85
C LYS A 71 8.67 -5.34 -14.68
N GLY A 72 9.40 -4.47 -14.01
CA GLY A 72 10.32 -3.50 -14.59
C GLY A 72 10.64 -2.34 -13.65
N ILE A 73 9.85 -2.17 -12.60
CA ILE A 73 10.13 -1.21 -11.53
C ILE A 73 11.02 -1.90 -10.49
N LEU A 74 12.28 -1.46 -10.43
CA LEU A 74 13.22 -1.87 -9.39
C LEU A 74 12.70 -1.39 -8.03
N VAL A 75 12.31 -2.32 -7.17
CA VAL A 75 12.06 -2.06 -5.75
C VAL A 75 13.40 -2.27 -5.06
N ASP A 76 14.05 -1.19 -4.64
CA ASP A 76 15.29 -1.33 -3.89
C ASP A 76 14.99 -1.94 -2.51
N ASN A 77 15.95 -2.67 -1.94
CA ASN A 77 15.84 -3.48 -0.72
C ASN A 77 15.41 -2.68 0.54
N LEU A 78 15.24 -1.36 0.42
CA LEU A 78 14.80 -0.42 1.45
C LEU A 78 13.32 -0.01 1.36
N LYS A 79 12.55 -0.56 0.42
CA LYS A 79 11.13 -0.17 0.15
C LYS A 79 10.97 1.21 -0.49
N ASP A 80 12.06 1.77 -1.00
CA ASP A 80 12.00 2.95 -1.87
C ASP A 80 11.76 2.48 -3.32
N LEU A 81 10.64 2.92 -3.89
CA LEU A 81 10.33 2.78 -5.31
C LEU A 81 11.18 3.79 -6.09
N HIS A 82 12.46 3.51 -6.27
CA HIS A 82 13.29 4.28 -7.20
C HIS A 82 13.10 3.73 -8.61
N THR A 83 12.28 4.43 -9.40
CA THR A 83 12.09 4.12 -10.81
C THR A 83 13.31 4.59 -11.61
N GLU A 84 14.28 3.71 -11.87
CA GLU A 84 15.23 3.89 -12.98
C GLU A 84 14.61 3.38 -14.29
N TYR A 85 13.55 4.03 -14.79
CA TYR A 85 13.11 3.81 -16.17
C TYR A 85 12.53 5.10 -16.76
N ASN A 86 13.03 5.44 -17.94
CA ASN A 86 12.67 6.60 -18.78
C ASN A 86 11.21 6.60 -19.31
N GLY A 87 10.21 6.19 -18.53
CA GLY A 87 8.82 6.09 -19.00
C GLY A 87 7.76 5.72 -17.96
N ASN A 88 7.50 6.59 -16.98
CA ASN A 88 6.19 6.92 -16.39
C ASN A 88 5.15 5.82 -16.04
N ALA A 89 5.52 4.63 -15.58
CA ALA A 89 4.56 3.78 -14.87
C ALA A 89 4.38 4.29 -13.43
N VAL A 90 3.49 5.26 -13.23
CA VAL A 90 3.15 5.81 -11.90
C VAL A 90 2.21 4.84 -11.21
N ASN A 91 2.65 4.26 -10.09
CA ASN A 91 1.78 3.44 -9.25
C ASN A 91 0.63 4.30 -8.68
N GLN A 92 -0.53 4.19 -9.32
CA GLN A 92 -1.71 4.99 -8.97
C GLN A 92 -2.15 4.82 -7.51
N TRP A 93 -1.89 3.65 -6.93
CA TRP A 93 -2.28 3.33 -5.56
C TRP A 93 -1.37 4.00 -4.53
N GLU A 94 -0.07 4.13 -4.81
CA GLU A 94 0.84 4.94 -3.98
C GLU A 94 0.51 6.43 -4.06
N LYS A 95 0.10 6.92 -5.23
CA LYS A 95 -0.37 8.31 -5.38
C LYS A 95 -1.62 8.56 -4.52
N LEU A 96 -2.63 7.69 -4.61
CA LEU A 96 -3.84 7.79 -3.80
C LEU A 96 -3.57 7.64 -2.30
N LEU A 97 -2.61 6.78 -1.92
CA LEU A 97 -2.16 6.66 -0.53
C LEU A 97 -1.55 7.97 -0.04
N ASN A 98 -0.66 8.58 -0.81
CA ASN A 98 -0.04 9.86 -0.44
C ASN A 98 -1.07 10.99 -0.34
N GLU A 99 -2.03 11.07 -1.28
CA GLU A 99 -3.13 12.03 -1.22
C GLU A 99 -4.01 11.82 0.03
N LEU A 100 -4.34 10.56 0.36
CA LEU A 100 -5.07 10.22 1.58
C LEU A 100 -4.30 10.69 2.81
N LEU A 101 -3.04 10.28 2.96
CA LEU A 101 -2.23 10.61 4.13
C LEU A 101 -2.05 12.13 4.27
N SER A 102 -1.78 12.83 3.17
CA SER A 102 -1.68 14.29 3.15
C SER A 102 -2.98 14.96 3.58
N ARG A 103 -4.13 14.46 3.11
CA ARG A 103 -5.45 15.03 3.45
C ARG A 103 -5.77 14.92 4.94
N TYR A 104 -5.30 13.85 5.58
CA TYR A 104 -5.51 13.62 7.01
C TYR A 104 -4.32 14.07 7.88
N GLY A 105 -3.32 14.74 7.32
CA GLY A 105 -2.19 15.28 8.07
C GLY A 105 -1.15 14.25 8.51
N TYR A 106 -1.18 13.04 7.95
CA TYR A 106 -0.25 11.95 8.23
C TYR A 106 0.93 11.94 7.25
N SER A 107 1.41 13.12 6.84
CA SER A 107 2.30 13.31 5.69
C SER A 107 3.45 12.30 5.65
N GLY A 108 3.59 11.70 4.47
CA GLY A 108 4.43 10.54 4.21
C GLY A 108 5.92 10.83 4.25
N TRP A 109 6.65 9.77 4.60
CA TRP A 109 8.09 9.59 4.40
C TRP A 109 8.99 10.61 5.13
N ARG A 110 9.58 10.14 6.24
CA ARG A 110 10.90 10.65 6.64
C ARG A 110 11.90 10.21 5.58
N VAL A 111 12.32 11.13 4.71
CA VAL A 111 13.61 11.00 4.04
C VAL A 111 14.64 10.79 5.15
N LYS A 112 15.17 9.57 5.27
CA LYS A 112 16.37 9.34 6.06
C LYS A 112 17.52 9.89 5.21
N LEU A 113 17.83 11.18 5.37
CA LEU A 113 19.11 11.71 4.93
C LEU A 113 20.17 11.05 5.80
N GLY A 114 20.86 10.07 5.23
CA GLY A 114 22.09 9.46 5.72
C GLY A 114 22.98 9.21 4.52
#